data_AF-A0A949MSU2-F1
#
_entry.id   AF-A0A949MSU2-F1
#
_cell.length_a   1.000
_cell.length_b   1.000
_cell.length_c   1.000
_cell.angle_alpha   90.00
_cell.angle_beta   90.00
_cell.angle_gamma   90.00
#
_symmetry.space_group_name_H-M   'P 1'
#
loop_
_entity.id
_entity.type
_entity.pdbx_description
1 polymer ?
#
loop_
_entity_poly.entity_id
_entity_poly.type
_entity_poly.pdbx_seq_one_letter_code
_entity_poly.pdbx_strand_id
1 'polypeptide(L)'
;VRHIRADYEPDNLSGAMKVREEGFYPVANGKHHDFVLALDVSHTGDALNSWGGETLLVLLRMQPHPRVLDVADIQMDRESGVWDKPAVLTGGSHDALVTFYSHLNAGEDYLVPGIVEIVGDKFVQSKADLPMAYSARNATAELHESFSFVRSKKGAWPVIFRMKVEAKKVDEDTQKTLKSESKTFSFGLVQKNGRWRCVGDAKPCKAMARLQERFGFSDN
;
A
#
# COMPACT_ATOMS: atom_id res chain seq x y z
N VAL A 1 18.63 -6.68 -7.01
CA VAL A 1 17.47 -6.23 -6.20
C VAL A 1 17.50 -7.00 -4.91
N ARG A 2 17.23 -6.37 -3.76
CA ARG A 2 17.06 -7.11 -2.49
C ARG A 2 15.59 -7.11 -2.11
N HIS A 3 15.17 -8.14 -1.39
CA HIS A 3 13.81 -8.22 -0.88
C HIS A 3 13.74 -7.48 0.46
N ILE A 4 12.66 -6.73 0.65
CA ILE A 4 12.49 -5.96 1.89
C ILE A 4 11.98 -6.83 3.04
N ARG A 5 11.31 -7.93 2.71
CA ARG A 5 10.74 -8.92 3.63
C ARG A 5 11.70 -10.09 3.85
N ALA A 6 11.71 -10.63 5.07
CA ALA A 6 12.57 -11.76 5.44
C ALA A 6 11.96 -13.14 5.10
N ASP A 7 10.64 -13.19 4.94
CA ASP A 7 9.81 -14.34 4.58
C ASP A 7 9.62 -14.49 3.05
N TYR A 8 10.59 -14.03 2.27
CA TYR A 8 10.53 -13.94 0.81
C TYR A 8 10.54 -15.33 0.13
N GLU A 9 9.49 -15.67 -0.61
CA GLU A 9 9.51 -16.74 -1.61
C GLU A 9 9.90 -16.14 -2.97
N PRO A 10 10.98 -16.61 -3.63
CA PRO A 10 11.41 -16.09 -4.91
C PRO A 10 10.53 -16.59 -6.05
N ASP A 11 9.91 -15.65 -6.76
CA ASP A 11 9.32 -15.92 -8.06
C ASP A 11 10.42 -15.89 -9.13
N ASN A 12 10.50 -16.95 -9.93
CA ASN A 12 11.41 -16.97 -11.07
C ASN A 12 10.77 -16.20 -12.22
N LEU A 13 11.11 -14.91 -12.29
CA LEU A 13 10.80 -14.09 -13.44
C LEU A 13 11.61 -14.58 -14.67
N SER A 14 10.94 -15.17 -15.67
CA SER A 14 11.59 -15.64 -16.91
C SER A 14 10.96 -15.01 -18.17
N GLY A 15 11.79 -14.60 -19.13
CA GLY A 15 11.36 -13.97 -20.39
C GLY A 15 11.61 -12.46 -20.44
N ALA A 16 11.15 -11.81 -21.52
CA ALA A 16 11.31 -10.37 -21.68
C ALA A 16 10.43 -9.62 -20.68
N MET A 17 11.00 -8.62 -20.01
CA MET A 17 10.33 -7.82 -18.98
C MET A 17 9.84 -6.49 -19.55
N LYS A 18 8.67 -6.05 -19.10
CA LYS A 18 8.16 -4.68 -19.23
C LYS A 18 8.41 -3.96 -17.92
N VAL A 19 8.85 -2.71 -18.03
CA VAL A 19 9.03 -1.82 -16.89
C VAL A 19 8.12 -0.61 -17.10
N ARG A 20 7.28 -0.28 -16.12
CA ARG A 20 6.45 0.93 -16.12
C ARG A 20 6.84 1.81 -14.93
N GLU A 21 6.97 3.11 -15.16
CA GLU A 21 7.10 4.09 -14.07
C GLU A 21 5.73 4.38 -13.49
N GLU A 22 5.62 4.25 -12.17
CA GLU A 22 4.39 4.52 -11.43
C GLU A 22 4.42 5.85 -10.70
N GLY A 23 5.62 6.25 -10.31
CA GLY A 23 5.85 7.61 -9.93
C GLY A 23 7.19 7.87 -9.30
N PHE A 24 7.37 9.15 -9.03
CA PHE A 24 8.65 9.74 -8.68
C PHE A 24 8.44 10.74 -7.55
N TYR A 25 9.01 10.46 -6.39
CA TYR A 25 8.66 11.14 -5.14
C TYR A 25 9.91 11.74 -4.49
N PRO A 26 9.90 13.04 -4.15
CA PRO A 26 11.03 13.65 -3.45
C PRO A 26 11.11 13.15 -1.99
N VAL A 27 12.34 12.92 -1.53
CA VAL A 27 12.67 12.66 -0.13
C VAL A 27 12.98 14.01 0.54
N ALA A 28 12.20 14.39 1.54
CA ALA A 28 12.24 15.69 2.19
C ALA A 28 13.25 15.78 3.34
N ASN A 29 13.49 14.69 4.09
CA ASN A 29 14.41 14.71 5.24
C ASN A 29 15.87 14.39 4.89
N GLY A 30 16.19 14.26 3.60
CA GLY A 30 17.56 14.10 3.14
C GLY A 30 18.35 15.42 3.19
N LYS A 31 19.64 15.34 3.51
CA LYS A 31 20.59 16.44 3.22
C LYS A 31 20.88 16.62 1.72
N HIS A 32 20.28 15.75 0.90
CA HIS A 32 20.59 15.56 -0.50
C HIS A 32 19.30 15.60 -1.32
N HIS A 33 19.46 15.84 -2.62
CA HIS A 33 18.37 15.81 -3.59
C HIS A 33 18.05 14.35 -3.95
N ASP A 34 17.40 13.67 -3.02
CA ASP A 34 17.07 12.25 -3.10
C ASP A 34 15.61 12.04 -3.51
N PHE A 35 15.35 10.97 -4.25
CA PHE A 35 14.05 10.63 -4.81
C PHE A 35 13.78 9.14 -4.70
N VAL A 36 12.51 8.78 -4.63
CA VAL A 36 12.04 7.40 -4.76
C VAL A 36 11.33 7.27 -6.08
N LEU A 37 11.77 6.32 -6.90
CA LEU A 37 11.11 5.90 -8.13
C LEU A 37 10.43 4.55 -7.86
N ALA A 38 9.12 4.47 -8.09
CA ALA A 38 8.34 3.24 -8.03
C ALA A 38 8.17 2.67 -9.44
N LEU A 39 8.49 1.39 -9.60
CA LEU A 39 8.47 0.68 -10.87
C LEU A 39 7.59 -0.57 -10.79
N ASP A 40 6.73 -0.73 -11.80
CA ASP A 40 6.10 -2.01 -12.15
C ASP A 40 7.07 -2.82 -13.00
N VAL A 41 7.35 -4.05 -12.61
CA VAL A 41 8.10 -5.00 -13.44
C VAL A 41 7.22 -6.22 -13.70
N SER A 42 6.79 -6.36 -14.95
CA SER A 42 5.90 -7.44 -15.39
C SER A 42 6.46 -8.18 -16.61
N HIS A 43 6.02 -9.42 -16.83
CA HIS A 43 6.45 -10.20 -17.99
C HIS A 43 5.70 -9.87 -19.28
N THR A 44 6.41 -9.94 -20.41
CA THR A 44 5.80 -9.92 -21.75
C THR A 44 5.32 -11.31 -22.13
N GLY A 45 4.02 -11.54 -22.11
CA GLY A 45 3.38 -12.82 -22.44
C GLY A 45 2.21 -13.11 -21.52
N ASP A 46 2.32 -12.57 -20.34
CA ASP A 46 1.28 -12.36 -19.38
C ASP A 46 0.27 -11.36 -19.97
N ALA A 47 -0.98 -11.79 -20.15
CA ALA A 47 -2.07 -10.87 -20.41
C ALA A 47 -2.03 -9.79 -19.32
N LEU A 48 -2.58 -8.60 -19.55
CA LEU A 48 -2.73 -7.56 -18.52
C LEU A 48 -3.47 -8.05 -17.23
N ASN A 49 -3.87 -9.33 -17.17
CA ASN A 49 -4.61 -10.06 -16.14
C ASN A 49 -3.87 -11.27 -15.56
N SER A 50 -2.59 -11.46 -15.84
CA SER A 50 -1.80 -12.49 -15.19
C SER A 50 -1.34 -12.06 -13.79
N TRP A 51 -1.08 -13.06 -12.96
CA TRP A 51 -0.94 -12.99 -11.51
C TRP A 51 0.54 -12.85 -11.09
N GLY A 52 1.36 -12.12 -11.84
CA GLY A 52 2.81 -12.06 -11.66
C GLY A 52 3.43 -10.73 -12.08
N GLY A 53 3.58 -9.82 -11.12
CA GLY A 53 4.33 -8.58 -11.28
C GLY A 53 5.09 -8.25 -9.99
N GLU A 54 6.32 -7.76 -10.12
CA GLU A 54 7.11 -7.30 -8.99
C GLU A 54 7.03 -5.77 -8.90
N THR A 55 6.89 -5.25 -7.68
CA THR A 55 6.99 -3.82 -7.43
C THR A 55 8.37 -3.49 -6.87
N LEU A 56 9.12 -2.65 -7.59
CA LEU A 56 10.43 -2.19 -7.16
C LEU A 56 10.37 -0.74 -6.70
N LEU A 57 10.94 -0.47 -5.53
CA LEU A 57 11.31 0.89 -5.11
C LEU A 57 12.79 1.11 -5.37
N VAL A 58 13.10 2.21 -6.07
CA VAL A 58 14.47 2.64 -6.36
C VAL A 58 14.73 3.96 -5.64
N LEU A 59 15.72 3.97 -4.75
CA LEU A 59 16.19 5.20 -4.11
C LEU A 59 17.30 5.80 -4.96
N LEU A 60 17.12 7.05 -5.37
CA LEU A 60 17.99 7.77 -6.29
C LEU A 60 18.53 9.01 -5.59
N ARG A 61 19.79 9.34 -5.87
CA ARG A 61 20.37 10.64 -5.54
C ARG A 61 20.74 11.35 -6.83
N MET A 62 20.18 12.54 -7.05
CA MET A 62 20.35 13.26 -8.31
C MET A 62 21.60 14.14 -8.35
N GLN A 63 22.12 14.54 -7.18
CA GLN A 63 23.28 15.43 -7.07
C GLN A 63 24.42 14.84 -6.21
N PRO A 64 25.69 15.16 -6.53
CA PRO A 64 26.15 15.94 -7.68
C PRO A 64 26.02 15.19 -9.02
N HIS A 65 25.92 13.86 -8.97
CA HIS A 65 25.67 13.02 -10.14
C HIS A 65 24.56 12.01 -9.83
N PRO A 66 23.65 11.74 -10.80
CA PRO A 66 22.62 10.72 -10.66
C PRO A 66 23.22 9.36 -10.32
N ARG A 67 22.76 8.75 -9.23
CA ARG A 67 23.13 7.38 -8.86
C ARG A 67 22.01 6.69 -8.09
N VAL A 68 21.95 5.37 -8.23
CA VAL A 68 21.10 4.50 -7.42
C VAL A 68 21.77 4.30 -6.07
N LEU A 69 21.01 4.52 -4.99
CA LEU A 69 21.42 4.29 -3.61
C LEU A 69 20.98 2.91 -3.13
N ASP A 70 19.74 2.53 -3.45
CA ASP A 70 19.15 1.25 -3.05
C ASP A 70 18.03 0.84 -4.01
N VAL A 71 17.77 -0.47 -4.09
CA VAL A 71 16.65 -1.04 -4.84
C VAL A 71 16.03 -2.16 -4.01
N ALA A 72 14.77 -1.97 -3.62
CA ALA A 72 14.03 -2.92 -2.82
C ALA A 72 12.80 -3.42 -3.57
N ASP A 73 12.67 -4.73 -3.66
CA ASP A 73 11.39 -5.37 -3.97
C ASP A 73 10.54 -5.41 -2.70
N ILE A 74 9.31 -4.92 -2.82
CA ILE A 74 8.36 -4.78 -1.73
C ILE A 74 7.22 -5.80 -1.76
N GLN A 75 7.24 -6.77 -2.70
CA GLN A 75 6.26 -7.86 -2.84
C GLN A 75 4.82 -7.38 -2.71
N MET A 76 4.47 -6.40 -3.54
CA MET A 76 3.12 -5.88 -3.60
C MET A 76 2.40 -6.58 -4.74
N ASP A 77 1.20 -7.08 -4.46
CA ASP A 77 0.30 -7.58 -5.48
C ASP A 77 0.00 -6.45 -6.50
N ARG A 78 -0.37 -6.78 -7.73
CA ARG A 78 -0.76 -5.78 -8.74
C ARG A 78 -1.95 -4.91 -8.30
N GLU A 79 -2.73 -5.40 -7.34
CA GLU A 79 -3.88 -4.69 -6.73
C GLU A 79 -3.48 -3.87 -5.49
N SER A 80 -2.22 -3.96 -5.08
CA SER A 80 -1.64 -3.26 -3.94
C SER A 80 -1.15 -1.86 -4.34
N GLY A 81 -1.94 -0.83 -4.12
CA GLY A 81 -1.73 0.53 -4.64
C GLY A 81 -0.62 1.39 -4.02
N VAL A 82 0.63 0.93 -4.05
CA VAL A 82 1.72 1.89 -4.32
C VAL A 82 1.45 2.66 -5.63
N TRP A 83 0.70 2.04 -6.55
CA TRP A 83 0.27 2.52 -7.85
C TRP A 83 -0.49 3.87 -7.85
N ASP A 84 -1.36 4.15 -6.86
CA ASP A 84 -2.34 5.26 -6.99
C ASP A 84 -1.99 6.58 -6.28
N LYS A 85 -0.95 6.58 -5.42
CA LYS A 85 -0.26 7.74 -4.78
C LYS A 85 0.41 7.25 -3.49
N PRO A 86 1.68 6.82 -3.50
CA PRO A 86 2.40 6.59 -2.27
C PRO A 86 2.61 7.95 -1.60
N ALA A 87 2.11 8.10 -0.38
CA ALA A 87 2.45 9.28 0.38
C ALA A 87 3.79 9.06 1.07
N VAL A 88 4.79 9.82 0.62
CA VAL A 88 5.98 10.04 1.42
C VAL A 88 5.55 10.79 2.68
N LEU A 89 5.65 10.11 3.82
CA LEU A 89 5.50 10.66 5.15
C LEU A 89 6.84 11.23 5.58
N THR A 90 6.86 12.54 5.79
CA THR A 90 8.02 13.23 6.34
C THR A 90 8.04 13.00 7.86
N GLY A 91 8.96 12.18 8.35
CA GLY A 91 9.17 11.98 9.79
C GLY A 91 10.04 13.09 10.41
N GLY A 92 10.39 12.93 11.69
CA GLY A 92 11.35 13.82 12.35
C GLY A 92 12.81 13.43 12.10
N SER A 93 13.07 12.14 11.86
CA SER A 93 14.44 11.63 11.62
C SER A 93 14.63 10.98 10.24
N HIS A 94 13.57 10.41 9.67
CA HIS A 94 13.58 9.67 8.41
C HIS A 94 12.27 9.88 7.67
N ASP A 95 12.29 9.78 6.36
CA ASP A 95 11.07 9.69 5.57
C ASP A 95 10.58 8.25 5.50
N ALA A 96 9.31 8.08 5.20
CA ALA A 96 8.73 6.76 4.98
C ALA A 96 7.70 6.80 3.87
N LEU A 97 7.53 5.69 3.16
CA LEU A 97 6.43 5.46 2.24
C LEU A 97 5.43 4.55 2.94
N VAL A 98 4.16 4.90 2.87
CA VAL A 98 3.09 3.96 3.23
C VAL A 98 2.75 3.15 1.99
N THR A 99 2.81 1.83 2.15
CA THR A 99 2.39 0.84 1.18
C THR A 99 1.14 0.16 1.71
N PHE A 100 0.44 -0.62 0.89
CA PHE A 100 -0.62 -1.49 1.38
C PHE A 100 -0.68 -2.73 0.54
N TYR A 101 -0.63 -3.87 1.21
CA TYR A 101 -0.85 -5.15 0.58
C TYR A 101 -2.36 -5.38 0.54
N SER A 102 -2.91 -5.42 -0.67
CA SER A 102 -4.27 -5.87 -0.95
C SER A 102 -4.17 -7.20 -1.66
N HIS A 103 -4.92 -8.18 -1.17
CA HIS A 103 -5.08 -9.48 -1.81
C HIS A 103 -6.56 -9.67 -2.03
N LEU A 104 -6.99 -9.73 -3.29
CA LEU A 104 -8.38 -10.02 -3.66
C LEU A 104 -8.38 -11.33 -4.43
N ASN A 105 -8.82 -12.41 -3.78
CA ASN A 105 -9.08 -13.67 -4.46
C ASN A 105 -10.45 -14.22 -4.05
N ALA A 106 -10.94 -15.21 -4.79
CA ALA A 106 -12.19 -15.89 -4.45
C ALA A 106 -12.05 -16.60 -3.09
N GLY A 107 -12.49 -15.94 -2.02
CA GLY A 107 -12.50 -16.49 -0.66
C GLY A 107 -11.69 -15.72 0.38
N GLU A 108 -10.75 -14.86 -0.02
CA GLU A 108 -9.95 -14.04 0.91
C GLU A 108 -9.68 -12.65 0.31
N ASP A 109 -10.39 -11.63 0.82
CA ASP A 109 -10.10 -10.23 0.53
C ASP A 109 -9.52 -9.59 1.77
N TYR A 110 -8.27 -9.16 1.75
CA TYR A 110 -7.73 -8.43 2.89
C TYR A 110 -6.81 -7.31 2.47
N LEU A 111 -6.80 -6.29 3.32
CA LEU A 111 -5.92 -5.15 3.16
C LEU A 111 -5.09 -4.92 4.42
N VAL A 112 -3.78 -4.99 4.25
CA VAL A 112 -2.80 -4.75 5.32
C VAL A 112 -1.90 -3.58 4.91
N PRO A 113 -1.97 -2.44 5.61
CA PRO A 113 -1.04 -1.36 5.36
C PRO A 113 0.37 -1.74 5.81
N GLY A 114 1.38 -1.29 5.06
CA GLY A 114 2.80 -1.43 5.33
C GLY A 114 3.50 -0.07 5.37
N ILE A 115 4.67 0.00 6.00
CA ILE A 115 5.52 1.19 5.98
C ILE A 115 6.94 0.78 5.56
N VAL A 116 7.48 1.49 4.58
CA VAL A 116 8.87 1.41 4.12
C VAL A 116 9.58 2.69 4.50
N GLU A 117 10.53 2.62 5.43
CA GLU A 117 11.33 3.76 5.88
C GLU A 117 12.56 3.98 4.99
N ILE A 118 12.99 5.22 4.85
CA ILE A 118 14.24 5.61 4.19
C ILE A 118 15.23 6.01 5.28
N VAL A 119 16.10 5.07 5.66
CA VAL A 119 17.06 5.25 6.75
C VAL A 119 18.46 5.37 6.16
N GLY A 120 18.95 6.61 6.11
CA GLY A 120 20.18 6.94 5.38
C GLY A 120 19.97 6.72 3.88
N ASP A 121 20.82 5.89 3.27
CA ASP A 121 20.79 5.60 1.84
C ASP A 121 20.11 4.25 1.53
N LYS A 122 19.20 3.77 2.40
CA LYS A 122 18.54 2.46 2.26
C LYS A 122 17.06 2.47 2.63
N PHE A 123 16.28 1.61 1.97
CA PHE A 123 14.94 1.26 2.40
C PHE A 123 14.97 0.28 3.59
N VAL A 124 14.07 0.41 4.54
CA VAL A 124 13.93 -0.52 5.67
C VAL A 124 12.45 -0.77 5.90
N GLN A 125 12.02 -2.03 5.96
CA GLN A 125 10.64 -2.31 6.33
C GLN A 125 10.43 -1.90 7.79
N SER A 126 9.46 -1.02 8.02
CA SER A 126 9.12 -0.60 9.37
C SER A 126 8.51 -1.77 10.14
N LYS A 127 8.88 -1.90 11.41
CA LYS A 127 8.22 -2.83 12.36
C LYS A 127 6.97 -2.20 12.98
N ALA A 128 6.26 -1.36 12.23
CA ALA A 128 5.07 -0.70 12.73
C ALA A 128 3.94 -1.74 12.86
N ASP A 129 3.33 -1.80 14.04
CA ASP A 129 2.12 -2.60 14.26
C ASP A 129 0.92 -1.87 13.61
N LEU A 130 0.78 -2.06 12.31
CA LEU A 130 -0.33 -1.52 11.55
C LEU A 130 -1.51 -2.48 11.62
N PRO A 131 -2.71 -2.01 11.97
CA PRO A 131 -3.87 -2.89 12.00
C PRO A 131 -4.19 -3.34 10.58
N MET A 132 -4.53 -4.63 10.43
CA MET A 132 -5.24 -5.09 9.25
C MET A 132 -6.46 -4.21 9.04
N ALA A 133 -6.55 -3.58 7.87
CA ALA A 133 -7.59 -2.61 7.57
C ALA A 133 -8.94 -3.33 7.37
N TYR A 134 -8.91 -4.49 6.72
CA TYR A 134 -10.01 -5.45 6.74
C TYR A 134 -9.55 -6.86 6.34
N SER A 135 -10.39 -7.85 6.65
CA SER A 135 -10.36 -9.19 6.05
C SER A 135 -11.82 -9.58 5.82
N ALA A 136 -12.19 -9.77 4.56
CA ALA A 136 -13.39 -10.43 4.10
C ALA A 136 -13.01 -11.86 3.75
N ARG A 137 -13.82 -12.82 4.17
CA ARG A 137 -13.83 -14.14 3.56
C ARG A 137 -15.08 -14.24 2.70
N ASN A 138 -14.97 -14.84 1.52
CA ASN A 138 -16.09 -15.11 0.61
C ASN A 138 -16.89 -13.87 0.12
N ALA A 139 -16.27 -12.69 -0.04
CA ALA A 139 -17.04 -11.55 -0.51
C ALA A 139 -17.37 -11.69 -2.02
N THR A 140 -18.65 -11.56 -2.36
CA THR A 140 -19.13 -11.35 -3.74
C THR A 140 -19.36 -9.86 -4.02
N ALA A 141 -18.62 -9.00 -3.31
CA ALA A 141 -18.75 -7.56 -3.39
C ALA A 141 -17.64 -6.99 -4.27
N GLU A 142 -17.98 -6.08 -5.18
CA GLU A 142 -16.96 -5.18 -5.71
C GLU A 142 -16.55 -4.23 -4.59
N LEU A 143 -15.33 -4.38 -4.11
CA LEU A 143 -14.67 -3.47 -3.18
C LEU A 143 -13.81 -2.50 -3.97
N HIS A 144 -13.96 -1.22 -3.67
CA HIS A 144 -13.05 -0.18 -4.16
C HIS A 144 -12.46 0.58 -2.99
N GLU A 145 -11.14 0.61 -2.90
CA GLU A 145 -10.43 1.41 -1.92
C GLU A 145 -9.95 2.73 -2.50
N SER A 146 -10.00 3.77 -1.67
CA SER A 146 -9.30 5.02 -1.96
C SER A 146 -8.57 5.49 -0.71
N PHE A 147 -7.31 5.88 -0.92
CA PHE A 147 -6.39 6.26 0.15
C PHE A 147 -6.13 7.75 0.11
N SER A 148 -6.07 8.36 1.30
CA SER A 148 -5.65 9.74 1.42
C SER A 148 -4.94 9.99 2.74
N PHE A 149 -4.03 10.96 2.71
CA PHE A 149 -3.25 11.37 3.85
C PHE A 149 -3.63 12.79 4.22
N VAL A 150 -4.00 12.98 5.48
CA VAL A 150 -4.21 14.32 6.03
C VAL A 150 -3.04 14.63 6.95
N ARG A 151 -2.12 15.45 6.44
CA ARG A 151 -1.05 16.04 7.26
C ARG A 151 -1.69 17.09 8.17
N SER A 152 -1.43 17.01 9.48
CA SER A 152 -1.86 18.07 10.38
C SER A 152 -1.08 19.36 10.08
N LYS A 153 -1.75 20.52 10.13
CA LYS A 153 -1.14 21.84 9.86
C LYS A 153 -0.02 22.23 10.85
N LYS A 154 0.18 21.46 11.92
CA LYS A 154 1.11 21.76 13.02
C LYS A 154 2.11 20.62 13.22
N GLY A 155 3.07 20.49 12.31
CA GLY A 155 4.46 19.99 12.45
C GLY A 155 4.82 18.71 13.22
N ALA A 156 3.97 18.15 14.09
CA ALA A 156 4.32 17.04 14.98
C ALA A 156 3.10 16.22 15.48
N TRP A 157 1.96 16.27 14.79
CA TRP A 157 0.74 15.56 15.17
C TRP A 157 0.26 14.66 14.03
N PRO A 158 -0.34 13.49 14.32
CA PRO A 158 -0.33 12.31 13.46
C PRO A 158 -0.64 12.59 12.01
N VAL A 159 0.11 11.93 11.12
CA VAL A 159 -0.35 11.76 9.74
C VAL A 159 -1.60 10.90 9.83
N ILE A 160 -2.75 11.46 9.45
CA ILE A 160 -3.98 10.67 9.43
C ILE A 160 -4.01 9.94 8.10
N PHE A 161 -3.86 8.62 8.15
CA PHE A 161 -4.18 7.76 7.04
C PHE A 161 -5.69 7.56 6.99
N ARG A 162 -6.30 7.80 5.84
CA ARG A 162 -7.71 7.54 5.59
C ARG A 162 -7.85 6.52 4.46
N MET A 163 -8.67 5.51 4.72
CA MET A 163 -9.08 4.53 3.73
C MET A 163 -10.59 4.64 3.59
N LYS A 164 -11.09 4.99 2.42
CA LYS A 164 -12.51 4.86 2.09
C LYS A 164 -12.69 3.56 1.31
N VAL A 165 -13.56 2.70 1.81
CA VAL A 165 -13.98 1.48 1.12
C VAL A 165 -15.40 1.68 0.66
N GLU A 166 -15.63 1.47 -0.63
CA GLU A 166 -16.95 1.41 -1.24
C GLU A 166 -17.27 -0.05 -1.56
N ALA A 167 -18.42 -0.51 -1.09
CA ALA A 167 -18.93 -1.83 -1.39
C ALA A 167 -20.15 -1.69 -2.31
N LYS A 168 -20.17 -2.46 -3.39
CA LYS A 168 -21.32 -2.55 -4.29
C LYS A 168 -21.83 -3.98 -4.34
N LYS A 169 -23.16 -4.13 -4.22
CA LYS A 169 -23.87 -5.35 -4.59
C LYS A 169 -24.41 -5.15 -6.00
N VAL A 170 -24.02 -6.02 -6.90
CA VAL A 170 -24.49 -6.03 -8.29
C VAL A 170 -25.42 -7.21 -8.52
N ASP A 171 -26.36 -7.04 -9.43
CA ASP A 171 -27.14 -8.13 -10.01
C ASP A 171 -26.27 -8.82 -11.06
N GLU A 172 -26.01 -10.11 -10.91
CA GLU A 172 -25.04 -10.82 -11.76
C GLU A 172 -25.47 -10.88 -13.23
N ASP A 173 -26.78 -10.99 -13.49
CA ASP A 173 -27.33 -11.12 -14.84
C ASP A 173 -27.34 -9.78 -15.60
N THR A 174 -27.65 -8.68 -14.89
CA THR A 174 -27.82 -7.36 -15.50
C THR A 174 -26.65 -6.41 -15.26
N GLN A 175 -25.69 -6.81 -14.41
CA GLN A 175 -24.58 -5.98 -13.93
C GLN A 175 -25.03 -4.67 -13.26
N LYS A 176 -26.31 -4.58 -12.87
CA LYS A 176 -26.88 -3.38 -12.28
C LYS A 176 -26.55 -3.33 -10.80
N THR A 177 -26.06 -2.19 -10.31
CA THR A 177 -25.87 -1.97 -8.87
C THR A 177 -27.22 -2.01 -8.15
N LEU A 178 -27.40 -3.01 -7.28
CA LEU A 178 -28.56 -3.18 -6.40
C LEU A 178 -28.40 -2.36 -5.11
N LYS A 179 -27.17 -2.25 -4.60
CA LYS A 179 -26.84 -1.51 -3.38
C LYS A 179 -25.42 -0.97 -3.44
N SER A 180 -25.20 0.25 -2.96
CA SER A 180 -23.86 0.82 -2.74
C SER A 180 -23.82 1.54 -1.39
N GLU A 181 -22.70 1.42 -0.70
CA GLU A 181 -22.40 2.08 0.57
C GLU A 181 -20.90 2.28 0.65
N SER A 182 -20.48 3.34 1.33
CA SER A 182 -19.07 3.55 1.60
C SER A 182 -18.82 3.82 3.08
N LYS A 183 -17.65 3.37 3.54
CA LYS A 183 -17.17 3.65 4.89
C LYS A 183 -15.75 4.17 4.82
N THR A 184 -15.51 5.29 5.50
CA THR A 184 -14.16 5.82 5.69
C THR A 184 -13.63 5.40 7.06
N PHE A 185 -12.47 4.77 7.03
CA PHE A 185 -11.66 4.42 8.18
C PHE A 185 -10.52 5.42 8.27
N SER A 186 -10.10 5.75 9.50
CA SER A 186 -8.98 6.65 9.70
C SER A 186 -8.17 6.18 10.90
N PHE A 187 -6.86 6.13 10.74
CA PHE A 187 -5.94 5.90 11.84
C PHE A 187 -4.79 6.90 11.77
N GLY A 188 -4.32 7.33 12.94
CA GLY A 188 -3.19 8.24 13.03
C GLY A 188 -1.89 7.45 12.98
N LEU A 189 -0.89 7.94 12.27
CA LEU A 189 0.47 7.46 12.30
C LEU A 189 1.35 8.53 12.93
N VAL A 190 2.10 8.15 13.97
CA VAL A 190 3.11 9.01 14.60
C VAL A 190 4.45 8.31 14.61
N GLN A 191 5.52 9.07 14.40
CA GLN A 191 6.86 8.59 14.69
C GLN A 191 7.18 8.86 16.16
N LYS A 192 7.37 7.80 16.96
CA LYS A 192 7.74 7.88 18.38
C LYS A 192 8.97 7.02 18.64
N ASN A 193 10.01 7.63 19.20
CA ASN A 193 11.30 6.97 19.48
C ASN A 193 11.90 6.30 18.22
N GLY A 194 11.86 7.00 17.08
CA GLY A 194 12.39 6.50 15.81
C GLY A 194 11.56 5.38 15.16
N ARG A 195 10.36 5.08 15.65
CA ARG A 195 9.47 4.06 15.06
C ARG A 195 8.11 4.63 14.73
N TRP A 196 7.55 4.28 13.58
CA TRP A 196 6.16 4.57 13.27
C TRP A 196 5.23 3.71 14.13
N ARG A 197 4.16 4.33 14.63
CA ARG A 197 3.13 3.69 15.43
C ARG A 197 1.75 4.19 15.02
N CYS A 198 0.81 3.26 14.99
CA CYS A 198 -0.60 3.61 14.92
C CYS A 198 -1.06 4.25 16.25
N VAL A 199 -1.81 5.35 16.17
CA VAL A 199 -2.47 6.01 17.29
C VAL A 199 -3.96 6.14 17.00
N GLY A 200 -4.76 5.82 18.02
CA GLY A 200 -6.22 5.84 17.94
C GLY A 200 -6.83 4.45 18.07
N ASP A 201 -8.03 4.41 18.65
CA ASP A 201 -8.85 3.22 18.77
C ASP A 201 -9.82 3.15 17.59
N ALA A 202 -9.59 2.21 16.68
CA ALA A 202 -10.64 1.66 15.85
C ALA A 202 -10.11 0.35 15.29
N LYS A 203 -10.74 -0.78 15.64
CA LYS A 203 -10.52 -2.07 14.97
C LYS A 203 -11.16 -1.96 13.57
N PRO A 204 -10.43 -1.61 12.50
CA PRO A 204 -11.03 -1.34 11.21
C PRO A 204 -11.74 -2.60 10.68
N CYS A 205 -11.20 -3.77 11.03
CA CYS A 205 -11.80 -5.08 10.82
C CYS A 205 -13.25 -5.20 11.31
N LYS A 206 -13.58 -4.72 12.53
CA LYS A 206 -14.94 -4.85 13.07
C LYS A 206 -15.94 -3.96 12.33
N ALA A 207 -15.52 -2.75 11.97
CA ALA A 207 -16.36 -1.84 11.22
C ALA A 207 -16.52 -2.30 9.76
N MET A 208 -15.53 -3.00 9.19
CA MET A 208 -15.67 -3.66 7.89
C MET A 208 -16.60 -4.87 7.95
N ALA A 209 -16.44 -5.75 8.94
CA ALA A 209 -17.33 -6.90 9.12
C ALA A 209 -18.80 -6.46 9.18
N ARG A 210 -19.10 -5.36 9.90
CA ARG A 210 -20.45 -4.76 9.91
C ARG A 210 -20.89 -4.16 8.58
N LEU A 211 -19.96 -3.65 7.76
CA LEU A 211 -20.29 -3.21 6.40
C LEU A 211 -20.67 -4.42 5.55
N GLN A 212 -19.90 -5.51 5.62
CA GLN A 212 -20.13 -6.75 4.89
C GLN A 212 -21.45 -7.43 5.29
N GLU A 213 -21.70 -7.59 6.59
CA GLU A 213 -22.96 -8.11 7.13
C GLU A 213 -24.18 -7.35 6.56
N ARG A 214 -24.09 -6.02 6.50
CA ARG A 214 -25.17 -5.18 5.97
C ARG A 214 -25.41 -5.36 4.47
N PHE A 215 -24.45 -5.90 3.74
CA PHE A 215 -24.62 -6.25 2.34
C PHE A 215 -25.04 -7.72 2.14
N GLY A 216 -25.17 -8.48 3.25
CA GLY A 216 -25.54 -9.89 3.23
C GLY A 216 -24.38 -10.80 2.87
N PHE A 217 -23.14 -10.37 3.08
CA PHE A 217 -21.95 -11.20 2.96
C PHE A 217 -21.62 -11.71 4.37
N SER A 218 -21.93 -12.96 4.69
CA SER A 218 -21.63 -13.56 5.98
C SER A 218 -20.96 -14.91 5.81
N ASP A 219 -20.02 -15.24 6.70
CA ASP A 219 -19.29 -16.50 6.83
C ASP A 219 -20.16 -17.71 7.24
N ASN A 220 -21.36 -17.89 6.68
CA ASN A 220 -22.05 -19.18 6.87
C ASN A 220 -21.40 -20.25 6.00
#